data_AF-A0A840N5B4-F1
#
_entry.id   AF-A0A840N5B4-F1
#
_cell.length_a   1.000
_cell.length_b   1.000
_cell.length_c   1.000
_cell.angle_alpha   90.00
_cell.angle_beta   90.00
_cell.angle_gamma   90.00
#
_symmetry.space_group_name_H-M   'P 1'
#
loop_
_entity.id
_entity.type
_entity.pdbx_description
1 polymer ?
#
loop_
_entity_poly.entity_id
_entity_poly.type
_entity_poly.pdbx_seq_one_letter_code
_entity_poly.pdbx_strand_id
1 'polypeptide(L)'
;MGVGDVVRVRFRPGVVGEAARVVHQAVVLPTGACFSLCEAVIGESEAEFLDGVGGMPCMVCVRVMALRSSAGGRELDAPGAAS
;
A
#
# COMPACT_ATOMS: atom_id res chain seq x y z
N MET A 1 1.87 11.72 6.89
CA MET A 1 0.91 10.65 6.55
C MET A 1 -0.13 10.63 7.65
N GLY A 2 -1.39 10.83 7.31
CA GLY A 2 -2.53 10.86 8.23
C GLY A 2 -3.27 9.53 8.26
N VAL A 3 -4.19 9.40 9.22
CA VAL A 3 -5.11 8.25 9.32
C VAL A 3 -5.91 8.13 8.01
N GLY A 4 -5.97 6.92 7.46
CA GLY A 4 -6.67 6.63 6.20
C GLY A 4 -5.83 6.82 4.93
N ASP A 5 -4.62 7.38 5.01
CA ASP A 5 -3.71 7.47 3.87
C ASP A 5 -3.21 6.07 3.46
N VAL A 6 -3.11 5.83 2.15
CA VAL A 6 -2.38 4.67 1.61
C VAL A 6 -0.90 4.99 1.62
N VAL A 7 -0.14 4.16 2.34
CA VAL A 7 1.30 4.33 2.56
C VAL A 7 2.07 3.08 2.13
N ARG A 8 3.36 3.25 1.86
CA ARG A 8 4.30 2.13 1.70
C ARG A 8 5.05 1.94 2.99
N VAL A 9 4.99 0.72 3.51
CA VAL A 9 5.62 0.37 4.79
C VAL A 9 6.31 -0.97 4.67
N ARG A 10 7.35 -1.16 5.48
CA ARG A 10 7.93 -2.47 5.75
C ARG A 10 8.20 -2.61 7.24
N PHE A 11 8.45 -3.83 7.68
CA PHE A 11 8.98 -4.09 9.01
C PHE A 11 10.37 -3.47 9.16
N ARG A 12 10.64 -2.85 10.32
CA ARG A 12 11.99 -2.44 10.73
C ARG A 12 12.89 -3.67 10.86
N PRO A 13 14.20 -3.55 10.61
CA PRO A 13 15.13 -4.67 10.80
C PRO A 13 15.07 -5.23 12.23
N GLY A 14 14.98 -6.55 12.36
CA GLY A 14 15.04 -7.26 13.63
C GLY A 14 13.71 -7.43 14.38
N VAL A 15 12.58 -7.09 13.77
CA VAL A 15 11.24 -7.30 14.37
C VAL A 15 10.64 -8.65 13.98
N VAL A 16 9.82 -9.23 14.86
CA VAL A 16 9.13 -10.51 14.62
C VAL A 16 8.13 -10.33 13.47
N GLY A 17 8.25 -11.17 12.43
CA GLY A 17 7.46 -11.05 11.20
C GLY A 17 8.26 -10.54 10.00
N GLU A 18 9.51 -10.09 10.20
CA GLU A 18 10.46 -9.82 9.11
C GLU A 18 10.88 -11.14 8.44
N ALA A 19 10.09 -11.60 7.46
CA ALA A 19 10.47 -12.75 6.62
C ALA A 19 11.43 -12.33 5.49
N ALA A 20 11.32 -11.06 5.04
CA ALA A 20 12.14 -10.42 4.02
C ALA A 20 11.88 -8.89 4.06
N ARG A 21 12.75 -8.08 3.44
CA ARG A 21 12.56 -6.61 3.29
C ARG A 21 11.48 -6.26 2.26
N VAL A 22 10.30 -6.83 2.44
CA VAL A 22 9.13 -6.71 1.59
C VAL A 22 8.36 -5.46 1.96
N VAL A 23 7.93 -4.72 0.94
CA VAL A 23 7.18 -3.48 1.07
C VAL A 23 5.70 -3.74 0.85
N HIS A 24 4.90 -3.37 1.84
CA HIS A 24 3.46 -3.48 1.85
C HIS A 24 2.81 -2.14 1.49
N GLN A 25 1.68 -2.23 0.81
CA GLN A 25 0.74 -1.11 0.68
C GLN A 25 -0.24 -1.23 1.85
N ALA A 26 -0.35 -0.19 2.67
CA ALA A 26 -1.13 -0.24 3.89
C ALA A 26 -1.90 1.05 4.13
N VAL A 27 -2.95 0.96 4.94
CA VAL A 27 -3.64 2.12 5.49
C VAL A 27 -3.18 2.35 6.93
N VAL A 28 -2.99 3.62 7.30
CA VAL A 28 -2.67 3.99 8.68
C VAL A 28 -3.97 4.00 9.50
N LEU A 29 -3.99 3.18 10.56
CA LEU A 29 -5.11 3.11 11.51
C LEU A 29 -5.04 4.24 12.53
N PRO A 30 -6.15 4.57 13.23
CA PRO A 30 -6.13 5.55 14.33
C PRO A 30 -5.16 5.21 15.46
N THR A 31 -4.81 3.93 15.61
CA THR A 31 -3.83 3.44 16.60
C THR A 31 -2.38 3.66 16.17
N GLY A 32 -2.11 4.22 15.00
CA GLY A 32 -0.76 4.34 14.42
C GLY A 32 -0.25 3.06 13.73
N ALA A 33 -0.90 1.91 14.00
CA ALA A 33 -0.59 0.67 13.29
C ALA A 33 -0.97 0.75 11.80
N CYS A 34 -0.27 -0.02 10.97
CA CYS A 34 -0.53 -0.11 9.55
C CYS A 34 -1.24 -1.42 9.21
N PHE A 35 -2.39 -1.35 8.55
CA PHE A 35 -3.10 -2.52 8.03
C PHE A 35 -2.84 -2.65 6.54
N SER A 36 -2.07 -3.67 6.16
CA SER A 36 -1.70 -3.90 4.76
C SER A 36 -2.83 -4.53 3.95
N LEU A 37 -2.77 -4.36 2.63
CA LEU A 37 -3.70 -5.00 1.69
C LEU A 37 -3.56 -6.52 1.62
N CYS A 38 -2.47 -7.08 2.13
CA CYS A 38 -2.31 -8.53 2.31
C CYS A 38 -2.67 -8.98 3.74
N GLU A 39 -3.38 -8.15 4.48
CA GLU A 39 -3.90 -8.41 5.83
C GLU A 39 -2.83 -8.55 6.93
N ALA A 40 -1.56 -8.28 6.61
CA ALA A 40 -0.53 -8.12 7.62
C ALA A 40 -0.76 -6.83 8.41
N VAL A 41 -0.65 -6.93 9.73
CA VAL A 41 -0.64 -5.81 10.66
C VAL A 41 0.81 -5.50 11.02
N ILE A 42 1.22 -4.25 10.88
CA ILE A 42 2.54 -3.77 11.31
C ILE A 42 2.31 -2.75 12.41
N GLY A 43 2.84 -3.01 13.61
CA GLY A 43 2.75 -2.08 14.73
C GLY A 43 3.44 -0.75 14.42
N GLU A 44 3.00 0.33 15.07
CA GLU A 44 3.56 1.68 14.86
C GLU A 44 5.08 1.71 15.04
N SER A 45 5.59 1.07 16.10
CA SER A 45 7.03 0.99 16.40
C SER A 45 7.78 0.01 15.50
N GLU A 46 7.07 -0.88 14.80
CA GLU A 46 7.63 -1.90 13.91
C GLU A 46 7.66 -1.41 12.46
N ALA A 47 6.92 -0.34 12.14
CA ALA A 47 6.81 0.20 10.80
C ALA A 47 7.98 1.12 10.44
N GLU A 48 8.52 0.91 9.25
CA GLU A 48 9.35 1.86 8.51
C GLU A 48 8.54 2.38 7.31
N PHE A 49 8.25 3.68 7.29
CA PHE A 49 7.55 4.36 6.20
C PHE A 49 8.52 4.72 5.07
N LEU A 50 8.08 4.51 3.82
CA LEU A 50 8.91 4.75 2.64
C LEU A 50 8.36 5.89 1.77
N ASP A 51 9.19 6.91 1.56
CA ASP A 51 8.86 8.11 0.77
C ASP A 51 8.99 7.87 -0.75
N GLY A 52 9.68 6.81 -1.17
CA GLY A 52 9.95 6.47 -2.57
C GLY A 52 9.63 5.01 -2.94
N VAL A 53 9.64 4.72 -4.24
CA VAL A 53 9.52 3.33 -4.74
C VAL A 53 10.88 2.67 -4.53
N GLY A 54 10.92 1.65 -3.68
CA GLY A 54 12.15 0.92 -3.38
C GLY A 54 11.87 -0.32 -2.54
N GLY A 55 12.79 -1.28 -2.54
CA GLY A 55 12.60 -2.58 -1.90
C GLY A 55 11.77 -3.55 -2.75
N MET A 56 11.65 -4.79 -2.27
CA MET A 56 10.85 -5.83 -2.95
C MET A 56 9.38 -5.63 -2.61
N PRO A 57 8.46 -5.51 -3.57
CA PRO A 57 7.06 -5.31 -3.26
C PRO A 57 6.39 -6.61 -2.78
N CYS A 58 5.42 -6.48 -1.88
CA CYS A 58 4.51 -7.58 -1.56
C CYS A 58 3.62 -7.83 -2.78
N MET A 59 3.76 -9.01 -3.41
CA MET A 59 3.03 -9.32 -4.64
C MET A 59 1.51 -9.39 -4.43
N VAL A 60 1.04 -9.74 -3.22
CA VAL A 60 -0.38 -9.68 -2.87
C VAL A 60 -0.87 -8.23 -2.84
N CYS A 61 -0.12 -7.33 -2.19
CA CYS A 61 -0.45 -5.90 -2.17
C CYS A 61 -0.47 -5.30 -3.58
N VAL A 62 0.52 -5.63 -4.42
CA VAL A 62 0.57 -5.17 -5.82
C VAL A 62 -0.64 -5.67 -6.60
N ARG A 63 -1.00 -6.96 -6.46
CA ARG A 63 -2.18 -7.54 -7.14
C ARG A 63 -3.47 -6.83 -6.73
N VAL A 64 -3.67 -6.58 -5.44
CA VAL A 64 -4.87 -5.88 -4.94
C VAL A 64 -4.91 -4.44 -5.47
N MET A 65 -3.79 -3.72 -5.45
CA MET A 65 -3.70 -2.37 -6.01
C MET A 65 -4.02 -2.35 -7.50
N ALA A 66 -3.49 -3.30 -8.28
CA ALA A 66 -3.76 -3.40 -9.71
C ALA A 66 -5.25 -3.62 -9.97
N LEU A 67 -5.89 -4.58 -9.27
CA LEU A 67 -7.33 -4.85 -9.41
C LEU A 67 -8.18 -3.63 -9.06
N ARG A 68 -7.84 -2.90 -7.99
CA ARG A 68 -8.57 -1.68 -7.58
C ARG A 68 -8.38 -0.54 -8.59
N SER A 69 -7.19 -0.41 -9.17
CA SER A 69 -6.90 0.60 -10.20
C SER A 69 -7.69 0.31 -11.47
N SER A 70 -7.80 -0.96 -11.87
CA SER A 70 -8.60 -1.38 -13.03
C SER A 70 -10.11 -1.20 -12.80
N ALA A 71 -10.59 -1.35 -11.56
CA ALA A 71 -12.00 -1.15 -11.21
C ALA A 71 -12.43 0.34 -11.24
N GLY A 72 -11.48 1.28 -11.06
CA GLY A 72 -11.71 2.71 -11.24
C GLY A 72 -11.53 3.21 -12.69
N GLY A 73 -11.14 2.34 -13.61
CA GLY A 73 -10.75 2.68 -14.98
C GLY A 73 -11.88 2.56 -16.02
N ARG A 74 -13.02 3.22 -15.80
CA ARG A 74 -13.97 3.54 -16.90
C ARG A 74 -14.36 5.02 -16.84
N GLU A 75 -13.42 5.88 -17.23
CA GLU A 75 -13.74 7.22 -17.74
C GLU A 75 -12.64 7.70 -18.71
N LEU A 76 -12.55 7.06 -19.87
CA LEU A 76 -11.87 7.62 -21.06
C LEU A 76 -12.55 7.03 -22.31
N ASP A 77 -13.70 7.59 -22.65
CA ASP A 77 -14.19 7.75 -24.03
C ASP A 77 -15.44 8.63 -23.99
N ALA A 78 -15.23 9.94 -23.88
CA ALA A 78 -16.21 10.90 -24.35
C ALA A 78 -15.96 11.08 -25.85
N PRO A 79 -16.83 10.59 -26.76
CA PRO A 79 -16.70 10.91 -28.17
C PRO A 79 -16.82 12.42 -28.34
N GLY A 80 -15.81 13.01 -28.98
CA GLY A 80 -15.69 14.43 -29.20
C GLY A 80 -16.94 15.02 -29.86
N ALA A 81 -17.25 16.24 -29.43
CA ALA A 81 -18.16 17.14 -30.11
C ALA A 81 -17.76 17.22 -31.60
N ALA A 82 -18.60 16.65 -32.46
CA ALA A 82 -18.60 16.96 -33.88
C ALA A 82 -19.49 18.19 -34.09
N SER A 83 -18.86 19.18 -34.73
CA SER A 83 -19.39 20.47 -35.20
C SER A 83 -20.76 20.43 -35.87
#